data_AF-A0A2Z6NRA4-F1
#
_entry.id   AF-A0A2Z6NRA4-F1
#
_cell.length_a   1.000
_cell.length_b   1.000
_cell.length_c   1.000
_cell.angle_alpha   90.00
_cell.angle_beta   90.00
_cell.angle_gamma   90.00
#
_symmetry.space_group_name_H-M   'P 1'
#
loop_
_entity.id
_entity.type
_entity.pdbx_description
1 polymer ?
#
loop_
_entity_poly.entity_id
_entity_poly.type
_entity_poly.pdbx_seq_one_letter_code
_entity_poly.pdbx_strand_id
1 'polypeptide(L)'
;MDGKKMGSLDRWLSDASQPFNMHAHHSSILKAILCAGLYPNVAASEQGIVTAALSSLKRSPSSANSSRTVWFDGRREVHLHPSSINSNTKVFKYPFLVFLEKVCEVFAELC
;
A
#
# COMPACT_ATOMS: atom_id res chain seq x y z
N MET A 1 -37.82 5.66 -7.81
CA MET A 1 -37.85 4.55 -8.79
C MET A 1 -36.46 4.44 -9.41
N ASP A 2 -35.42 4.00 -8.69
CA ASP A 2 -34.03 4.33 -9.14
C ASP A 2 -33.00 3.20 -9.01
N GLY A 3 -33.37 2.01 -8.51
CA GLY A 3 -32.45 0.87 -8.43
C GLY A 3 -32.15 0.21 -9.79
N LYS A 4 -33.11 0.23 -10.73
CA LYS A 4 -32.98 -0.47 -12.03
C LYS A 4 -32.01 0.24 -12.99
N LYS A 5 -31.91 1.57 -12.92
CA LYS A 5 -30.98 2.36 -13.75
C LYS A 5 -29.53 2.25 -13.24
N MET A 6 -29.32 2.30 -11.93
CA MET A 6 -28.00 2.17 -11.31
C MET A 6 -27.35 0.82 -11.61
N GLY A 7 -28.10 -0.29 -11.46
CA GLY A 7 -27.57 -1.62 -11.78
C GLY A 7 -27.28 -1.85 -13.26
N SER A 8 -27.91 -1.08 -14.16
CA SER A 8 -27.59 -1.11 -15.59
C SER A 8 -26.28 -0.37 -15.90
N LEU A 9 -26.03 0.75 -15.22
CA LEU A 9 -24.79 1.52 -15.38
C LEU A 9 -23.60 0.76 -14.79
N ASP A 10 -23.75 0.19 -13.60
CA ASP A 10 -22.69 -0.57 -12.94
C ASP A 10 -22.26 -1.80 -13.77
N ARG A 11 -23.24 -2.50 -14.36
CA ARG A 11 -22.98 -3.56 -15.34
C ARG A 11 -22.21 -3.07 -16.57
N TRP A 12 -22.59 -1.92 -17.11
CA TRP A 12 -21.92 -1.35 -18.27
C TRP A 12 -20.49 -0.92 -17.93
N LEU A 13 -20.25 -0.31 -16.77
CA LEU A 13 -18.92 0.07 -16.31
C LEU A 13 -18.03 -1.14 -15.98
N SER A 14 -18.61 -2.23 -15.49
CA SER A 14 -17.89 -3.45 -15.12
C SER A 14 -17.65 -4.39 -16.31
N ASP A 15 -18.26 -4.12 -17.47
CA ASP A 15 -18.15 -4.97 -18.65
C ASP A 15 -16.74 -4.86 -19.26
N ALA A 16 -16.00 -5.97 -19.25
CA ALA A 16 -14.64 -6.04 -19.76
C ALA A 16 -14.55 -5.83 -21.29
N SER A 17 -15.67 -5.95 -22.01
CA SER A 17 -15.72 -5.68 -23.46
C SER A 17 -15.71 -4.19 -23.80
N GLN A 18 -15.94 -3.32 -22.80
CA GLN A 18 -15.91 -1.88 -23.02
C GLN A 18 -14.49 -1.39 -23.34
N PRO A 19 -14.33 -0.40 -24.25
CA PRO A 19 -13.03 0.07 -24.69
C PRO A 19 -12.20 0.67 -23.53
N PHE A 20 -12.85 1.27 -22.54
CA PHE A 20 -12.17 1.83 -21.36
C PHE A 20 -11.68 0.75 -20.37
N ASN A 21 -12.12 -0.49 -20.51
CA ASN A 21 -11.69 -1.63 -19.69
C ASN A 21 -10.64 -2.52 -20.38
N MET A 22 -10.11 -2.12 -21.54
CA MET A 22 -9.15 -2.91 -22.33
C MET A 22 -7.91 -3.38 -21.56
N HIS A 23 -7.55 -2.71 -20.45
CA HIS A 23 -6.41 -3.03 -19.59
C HIS A 23 -6.78 -3.51 -18.19
N ALA A 24 -8.07 -3.79 -17.93
CA ALA A 24 -8.55 -4.21 -16.61
C ALA A 24 -7.90 -5.51 -16.10
N HIS A 25 -7.42 -6.39 -16.99
CA HIS A 25 -6.73 -7.63 -16.60
C HIS A 25 -5.20 -7.49 -16.46
N HIS A 26 -4.63 -6.33 -16.81
CA HIS A 26 -3.20 -6.09 -16.73
C HIS A 26 -2.82 -5.53 -15.36
N SER A 27 -2.50 -6.43 -14.42
CA SER A 27 -2.15 -6.05 -13.04
C SER A 27 -1.01 -5.02 -12.92
N SER A 28 -0.07 -4.99 -13.86
CA SER A 28 1.00 -3.98 -13.91
C SER A 28 0.48 -2.58 -14.21
N ILE A 29 -0.45 -2.45 -15.16
CA ILE A 29 -1.08 -1.17 -15.52
C ILE A 29 -1.94 -0.67 -14.36
N LEU A 30 -2.75 -1.54 -13.77
CA LEU A 30 -3.56 -1.18 -12.60
C LEU A 30 -2.70 -0.71 -11.43
N LYS A 31 -1.61 -1.42 -11.12
CA LYS A 31 -0.65 -1.01 -10.09
C LYS A 31 -0.01 0.34 -10.42
N ALA A 32 0.35 0.60 -11.68
CA ALA A 32 0.90 1.89 -12.09
C ALA A 32 -0.09 3.04 -11.91
N ILE A 33 -1.36 2.84 -12.29
CA ILE A 33 -2.43 3.84 -12.08
C ILE A 33 -2.64 4.09 -10.59
N LEU A 34 -2.68 3.04 -9.77
CA LEU A 34 -2.78 3.19 -8.31
C LEU A 34 -1.58 3.93 -7.73
N CYS A 35 -0.37 3.64 -8.19
CA CYS A 35 0.82 4.38 -7.79
C CYS A 35 0.72 5.87 -8.16
N ALA A 36 0.24 6.20 -9.37
CA ALA A 36 0.05 7.59 -9.79
C ALA A 36 -1.00 8.32 -8.94
N GLY A 37 -2.12 7.66 -8.60
CA GLY A 37 -3.19 8.25 -7.81
C GLY A 37 -2.87 8.39 -6.32
N LEU A 38 -2.01 7.52 -5.78
CA LEU A 38 -1.64 7.52 -4.37
C LEU A 38 -0.30 8.22 -4.08
N TYR A 39 0.50 8.54 -5.10
CA TYR A 39 1.72 9.32 -4.92
C TYR A 39 1.41 10.70 -4.31
N PRO A 40 2.17 11.21 -3.32
CA PRO A 40 3.48 10.73 -2.85
C PRO A 40 3.45 9.77 -1.65
N ASN A 41 2.31 9.16 -1.31
CA ASN A 41 2.17 8.26 -0.17
C ASN A 41 2.80 6.89 -0.44
N VAL A 42 4.12 6.83 -0.28
CA VAL A 42 4.95 5.65 -0.53
C VAL A 42 5.63 5.20 0.75
N ALA A 43 5.60 3.89 1.01
CA ALA A 43 6.44 3.25 2.02
C ALA A 43 7.48 2.37 1.33
N ALA A 44 8.74 2.47 1.74
CA ALA A 44 9.85 1.69 1.22
C ALA A 44 10.38 0.71 2.26
N SER A 45 10.74 -0.50 1.84
CA SER A 45 11.50 -1.42 2.67
C SER A 45 12.97 -0.98 2.72
N GLU A 46 13.76 -1.59 3.60
CA GLU A 46 15.20 -1.29 3.69
C GLU A 46 15.94 -1.39 2.34
N GLN A 47 15.53 -2.31 1.46
CA GLN A 47 16.12 -2.50 0.14
C GLN A 47 15.73 -1.40 -0.86
N GLY A 48 14.65 -0.67 -0.61
CA GLY A 48 14.13 0.40 -1.47
C GLY A 48 14.63 1.79 -1.10
N ILE A 49 15.31 1.94 0.04
CA ILE A 49 15.77 3.24 0.55
C ILE A 49 17.19 3.52 0.06
N VAL A 50 17.39 4.70 -0.54
CA VAL A 50 18.72 5.17 -0.94
C VAL A 50 19.60 5.32 0.30
N THR A 51 20.86 4.89 0.24
CA THR A 51 21.81 4.87 1.36
C THR A 51 21.87 6.17 2.17
N ALA A 52 21.72 7.33 1.51
CA ALA A 52 21.69 8.64 2.16
C ALA A 52 20.46 8.87 3.06
N ALA A 53 19.30 8.28 2.73
CA ALA A 53 18.09 8.36 3.54
C ALA A 53 18.12 7.35 4.71
N LEU A 54 18.83 6.21 4.56
CA LEU A 54 19.01 5.22 5.63
C LEU A 54 19.76 5.79 6.84
N SER A 55 20.73 6.69 6.64
CA SER A 55 21.50 7.29 7.75
C SER A 55 20.68 8.24 8.65
N SER A 56 19.57 8.78 8.15
CA SER A 56 18.69 9.68 8.90
C SER A 56 17.58 8.95 9.66
N LEU A 57 17.35 7.67 9.35
CA LEU A 57 16.33 6.86 9.99
C LEU A 57 16.88 6.28 11.31
N LYS A 58 16.26 6.65 12.43
CA LYS A 58 16.57 6.07 13.75
C LYS A 58 16.14 4.60 13.75
N ARG A 59 17.10 3.69 13.61
CA ARG A 59 16.88 2.25 13.68
C ARG A 59 16.50 1.85 15.11
N SER A 60 15.36 1.19 15.30
CA SER A 60 15.09 0.54 16.58
C SER A 60 15.98 -0.71 16.72
N PRO A 61 16.72 -0.89 17.83
CA PRO A 61 17.56 -2.06 18.05
C PRO A 61 16.77 -3.37 18.24
N SER A 62 15.43 -3.32 18.33
CA SER A 62 14.56 -4.48 18.54
C SER A 62 14.33 -5.35 17.29
N SER A 63 14.75 -4.91 16.10
CA SER A 63 14.43 -5.60 14.82
C SER A 63 15.34 -6.80 14.49
N ALA A 64 16.43 -7.02 15.24
CA ALA A 64 17.43 -8.06 14.92
C ALA A 64 16.89 -9.51 14.94
N ASN A 65 15.74 -9.76 15.58
CA ASN A 65 15.19 -11.12 15.76
C ASN A 65 13.84 -11.35 15.07
N SER A 66 13.37 -10.39 14.28
CA SER A 66 12.06 -10.45 13.62
C SER A 66 12.25 -10.64 12.11
N SER A 67 11.77 -11.77 11.56
CA SER A 67 11.71 -12.01 10.10
C SER A 67 10.75 -11.08 9.35
N ARG A 68 10.21 -10.05 10.03
CA ARG A 68 9.22 -9.12 9.49
C ARG A 68 9.92 -8.01 8.73
N THR A 69 9.48 -7.76 7.50
CA THR A 69 9.94 -6.62 6.70
C THR A 69 9.56 -5.31 7.38
N VAL A 70 10.55 -4.45 7.62
CA VAL A 70 10.35 -3.09 8.16
C VAL A 70 10.09 -2.13 7.01
N TRP A 71 9.11 -1.24 7.19
CA TRP A 71 8.71 -0.25 6.19
C TRP A 71 8.92 1.17 6.71
N PHE A 72 9.21 2.09 5.79
CA PHE A 72 9.46 3.50 6.11
C PHE A 72 8.72 4.40 5.15
N ASP A 73 8.03 5.41 5.67
CA ASP A 73 7.32 6.43 4.88
C ASP A 73 8.23 7.61 4.46
N GLY A 74 9.55 7.42 4.57
CA GLY A 74 10.57 8.45 4.36
C GLY A 74 10.93 9.26 5.61
N ARG A 75 10.17 9.18 6.71
CA ARG A 75 10.50 9.86 7.98
C ARG A 75 10.58 8.91 9.16
N ARG A 76 9.63 7.97 9.26
CA ARG A 76 9.48 7.07 10.41
C ARG A 76 9.25 5.65 9.93
N GLU A 77 9.56 4.72 10.81
CA GLU A 77 9.12 3.34 10.67
C GLU A 77 7.59 3.28 10.71
N VAL A 78 7.01 2.49 9.82
CA VAL A 78 5.58 2.27 9.70
C VAL A 78 5.31 0.77 9.57
N HIS A 79 4.12 0.36 10.01
CA HIS A 79 3.67 -1.02 9.97
C HIS A 79 2.39 -1.14 9.16
N LEU A 80 2.20 -2.30 8.54
CA LEU A 80 0.94 -2.63 7.90
C LEU A 80 -0.13 -2.88 8.97
N HIS A 81 -1.24 -2.14 8.89
CA HIS A 81 -2.36 -2.30 9.81
C HIS A 81 -2.92 -3.74 9.74
N PRO A 82 -3.33 -4.36 10.86
CA PRO A 82 -3.79 -5.75 10.88
C PRO A 82 -4.96 -6.05 9.93
N SER A 83 -5.85 -5.07 9.70
CA SER A 83 -6.97 -5.21 8.77
C SER A 83 -6.57 -5.25 7.29
N SER A 84 -5.33 -4.88 6.96
CA SER A 84 -4.83 -4.98 5.59
C SER A 84 -4.68 -6.45 5.19
N ILE A 85 -5.08 -6.79 3.97
CA ILE A 85 -4.80 -8.11 3.37
C ILE A 85 -3.31 -8.44 3.32
N ASN A 86 -2.45 -7.42 3.34
CA ASN A 86 -0.99 -7.58 3.28
C ASN A 86 -0.35 -7.73 4.68
N SER A 87 -1.12 -7.68 5.78
CA SER A 87 -0.60 -7.64 7.16
C SER A 87 0.20 -8.90 7.55
N ASN A 88 -0.17 -10.05 6.99
CA ASN A 88 0.48 -11.36 7.20
C ASN A 88 1.43 -11.76 6.05
N THR A 89 1.66 -10.87 5.08
CA THR A 89 2.58 -11.16 3.97
C THR A 89 4.03 -11.03 4.45
N LYS A 90 4.81 -12.11 4.28
CA LYS A 90 6.21 -12.17 4.72
C LYS A 90 7.20 -11.73 3.63
N VAL A 91 6.84 -11.92 2.36
CA VAL A 91 7.73 -11.67 1.22
C VAL A 91 7.02 -10.79 0.21
N PHE A 92 7.65 -9.65 -0.11
CA PHE A 92 7.18 -8.73 -1.13
C PHE A 92 8.11 -8.79 -2.34
N LYS A 93 7.54 -8.85 -3.55
CA LYS A 93 8.31 -8.86 -4.79
C LYS A 93 9.03 -7.53 -5.04
N TYR A 94 8.45 -6.42 -4.59
CA TYR A 94 8.96 -5.08 -4.79
C TYR A 94 9.22 -4.41 -3.44
N PRO A 95 10.25 -3.56 -3.31
CA PRO A 95 10.61 -2.92 -2.05
C PRO A 95 9.81 -1.64 -1.77
N PHE A 96 8.66 -1.46 -2.43
CA PHE A 96 7.82 -0.28 -2.31
C PHE A 96 6.35 -0.67 -2.19
N LEU A 97 5.63 0.08 -1.37
CA LEU A 97 4.19 0.02 -1.19
C LEU A 97 3.62 1.44 -1.32
N VAL A 98 2.38 1.53 -1.81
CA VAL A 98 1.61 2.78 -1.79
C VAL A 98 0.43 2.62 -0.84
N PHE A 99 0.04 3.70 -0.17
CA PHE A 99 -1.05 3.68 0.80
C PHE A 99 -1.96 4.89 0.66
N LEU A 100 -3.24 4.72 1.00
CA LEU A 100 -4.21 5.81 1.03
C LEU A 100 -4.22 6.50 2.39
N GLU A 101 -4.37 5.72 3.45
CA GLU A 101 -4.49 6.21 4.82
C GLU A 101 -3.33 5.70 5.68
N LYS A 102 -2.84 6.58 6.55
CA LYS A 102 -1.87 6.25 7.61
C LYS A 102 -2.49 6.65 8.95
N VAL A 103 -2.66 5.68 9.82
CA VAL A 103 -3.11 5.89 11.20
C VAL A 103 -1.92 5.84 12.15
N CYS A 104 -1.92 6.73 13.14
CA CYS A 104 -1.05 6.59 14.29
C CYS A 104 -1.84 5.81 15.34
N GLU A 105 -1.44 4.57 15.60
CA GLU A 105 -1.95 3.85 16.75
C GLU A 105 -1.35 4.51 17.99
N VAL A 106 -2.08 5.45 18.56
CA VAL A 106 -1.80 5.96 19.91
C VAL A 106 -2.27 4.87 20.85
N PHE A 107 -1.40 3.89 21.11
CA PHE A 107 -1.57 3.14 22.35
C PHE A 107 -1.46 4.16 23.47
N ALA A 108 -2.57 4.32 24.19
CA ALA A 108 -2.62 5.05 25.44
C ALA A 108 -1.47 4.57 26.32
N GLU A 109 -0.87 5.52 27.05
CA GLU A 109 -0.14 5.19 28.27
C GLU A 109 -0.99 4.24 29.14
N LEU A 110 -0.30 3.36 29.90
CA LEU A 110 -0.78 2.37 30.91
C LEU A 110 -1.13 0.98 30.33
N CYS A 111 -0.47 -0.14 30.66
CA CYS A 111 0.45 -0.52 31.74
C CYS A 111 1.53 -1.50 31.23
#